data_AF-A0A7C5WPQ0-F1
#
_entry.id   AF-A0A7C5WPQ0-F1
#
_cell.length_a   1.000
_cell.length_b   1.000
_cell.length_c   1.000
_cell.angle_alpha   90.00
_cell.angle_beta   90.00
_cell.angle_gamma   90.00
#
_symmetry.space_group_name_H-M   'P 1'
#
loop_
_entity.id
_entity.type
_entity.pdbx_description
1 polymer ?
#
loop_
_entity_poly.entity_id
_entity_poly.type
_entity_poly.pdbx_seq_one_letter_code
_entity_poly.pdbx_strand_id
1 'polypeptide(L)'
;MSDADMKLPVLEVRVDSVSEFIVCWSRLYHDPLEALYTENIGHPLTPSRIDALFRWKNGGKISEKKADSIHKHYHTAPERLEEVGDHSSVTRLLESIGGGGVIWGIFMLHIWRPARYPIYDQHVHRAMRILQGNEVDELEGMPDQKKREHYIDDYMPFWKTHFSHEDHRTVDKALWAFGKAMKRPSGAGLNWFTMLAAE
;
A
#
# COMPACT_ATOMS: atom_id res chain seq x y z
N MET A 1 41.07 12.79 18.66
CA MET A 1 40.23 11.66 19.14
C MET A 1 39.87 10.88 17.91
N SER A 2 40.33 9.63 17.79
CA SER A 2 39.97 8.76 16.67
C SER A 2 38.55 8.23 16.87
N ASP A 3 37.80 8.01 15.78
CA ASP A 3 36.44 7.44 15.78
C ASP A 3 36.34 6.03 16.40
N ALA A 4 37.48 5.45 16.82
CA ALA A 4 37.60 4.08 17.32
C ALA A 4 36.91 3.82 18.68
N ASP A 5 36.46 4.87 19.39
CA ASP A 5 35.84 4.73 20.73
C ASP A 5 34.37 5.19 20.80
N MET A 6 33.75 5.53 19.66
CA MET A 6 32.35 5.97 19.65
C MET A 6 31.40 4.77 19.73
N LYS A 7 30.87 4.50 20.93
CA LYS A 7 29.77 3.54 21.13
C LYS A 7 28.46 4.16 20.66
N LEU A 8 28.07 3.86 19.43
CA LEU A 8 26.75 4.22 18.93
C LEU A 8 25.70 3.25 19.50
N PRO A 9 24.60 3.76 20.07
CA PRO A 9 23.53 2.90 20.56
C PRO A 9 22.84 2.19 19.37
N VAL A 10 22.64 0.88 19.51
CA VAL A 10 21.74 0.12 18.62
C VAL A 10 20.34 0.22 19.19
N LEU A 11 19.40 0.79 18.43
CA LEU A 11 17.99 0.81 18.79
C LEU A 11 17.35 -0.51 18.38
N GLU A 12 16.91 -1.29 19.36
CA GLU A 12 16.05 -2.45 19.14
C GLU A 12 14.59 -2.02 19.33
N VAL A 13 13.80 -2.10 18.25
CA VAL A 13 12.36 -1.86 18.34
C VAL A 13 11.68 -3.21 18.53
N ARG A 14 11.15 -3.45 19.73
CA ARG A 14 10.29 -4.60 20.03
C ARG A 14 8.85 -4.14 20.03
N VAL A 15 8.01 -4.87 19.30
CA VAL A 15 6.56 -4.73 19.30
C VAL A 15 5.99 -6.11 19.58
N ASP A 16 5.22 -6.24 20.64
CA ASP A 16 4.77 -7.54 21.15
C ASP A 16 3.35 -7.88 20.68
N SER A 17 2.70 -6.95 19.96
CA SER A 17 1.37 -7.14 19.40
C SER A 17 1.17 -6.38 18.09
N VAL A 18 0.12 -6.78 17.36
CA VAL A 18 -0.35 -6.07 16.16
C VAL A 18 -0.73 -4.62 16.48
N SER A 19 -1.43 -4.37 17.58
CA SER A 19 -1.86 -3.02 17.95
C SER A 19 -0.66 -2.12 18.30
N GLU A 20 0.36 -2.65 18.99
CA GLU A 20 1.61 -1.91 19.22
C GLU A 20 2.36 -1.61 17.93
N PHE A 21 2.43 -2.59 17.01
CA PHE A 21 2.98 -2.37 15.67
C PHE A 21 2.27 -1.21 14.97
N ILE A 22 0.93 -1.22 14.95
CA ILE A 22 0.14 -0.17 14.30
C ILE A 22 0.39 1.19 14.93
N VAL A 23 0.31 1.29 16.27
CA VAL A 23 0.51 2.56 16.99
C VAL A 23 1.91 3.11 16.77
N CYS A 24 2.93 2.25 16.81
CA CYS A 24 4.33 2.64 16.63
C CYS A 24 4.56 3.19 15.21
N TRP A 25 4.21 2.41 14.18
CA TRP A 25 4.55 2.74 12.81
C TRP A 25 3.65 3.81 12.19
N SER A 26 2.36 3.85 12.56
CA SER A 26 1.45 4.88 12.04
C SER A 26 1.86 6.30 12.45
N ARG A 27 2.52 6.47 13.59
CA ARG A 27 3.07 7.77 14.06
C ARG A 27 4.22 8.28 13.22
N LEU A 28 4.93 7.39 12.53
CA LEU A 28 6.04 7.74 11.63
C LEU A 28 5.54 8.08 10.21
N TYR A 29 4.26 7.87 9.94
CA TYR A 29 3.66 8.27 8.66
C TYR A 29 3.51 9.79 8.60
N HIS A 30 4.04 10.37 7.53
CA HIS A 30 3.84 11.76 7.19
C HIS A 30 3.68 11.91 5.68
N ASP A 31 2.56 12.50 5.27
CA ASP A 31 2.29 12.88 3.88
C ASP A 31 1.69 14.29 3.85
N PRO A 32 2.37 15.28 3.23
CA PRO A 32 1.86 16.65 3.16
C PRO A 32 0.57 16.77 2.32
N LEU A 33 0.20 15.74 1.56
CA LEU A 33 -1.00 15.70 0.73
C LEU A 33 -2.15 14.91 1.35
N GLU A 34 -2.03 14.46 2.60
CA GLU A 34 -3.04 13.61 3.26
C GLU A 34 -4.47 14.18 3.21
N ALA A 35 -4.59 15.52 3.24
CA ALA A 35 -5.87 16.21 3.11
C ALA A 35 -6.63 15.81 1.83
N LEU A 36 -5.92 15.62 0.72
CA LEU A 36 -6.53 15.16 -0.55
C LEU A 36 -7.18 13.78 -0.42
N TYR A 37 -6.65 12.91 0.45
CA TYR A 37 -7.29 11.63 0.73
C TYR A 37 -8.48 11.82 1.68
N THR A 38 -8.25 12.40 2.85
CA THR A 38 -9.25 12.45 3.93
C THR A 38 -10.48 13.27 3.58
N GLU A 39 -10.35 14.31 2.77
CA GLU A 39 -11.48 15.17 2.36
C GLU A 39 -12.31 14.58 1.21
N ASN A 40 -11.81 13.54 0.53
CA ASN A 40 -12.44 13.00 -0.68
C ASN A 40 -12.89 11.55 -0.55
N ILE A 41 -12.23 10.74 0.29
CA ILE A 41 -12.57 9.33 0.49
C ILE A 41 -13.94 9.18 1.17
N GLY A 42 -14.70 8.15 0.79
CA GLY A 42 -16.03 7.86 1.38
C GLY A 42 -17.16 8.77 0.90
N HIS A 43 -16.87 9.74 0.02
CA HIS A 43 -17.88 10.58 -0.62
C HIS A 43 -18.25 10.06 -2.03
N PRO A 44 -19.38 10.52 -2.62
CA PRO A 44 -19.73 10.18 -4.00
C PRO A 44 -18.58 10.50 -4.97
N LEU A 45 -18.20 9.53 -5.79
CA LEU A 45 -17.02 9.61 -6.67
C LEU A 45 -17.31 10.48 -7.90
N THR A 46 -17.04 11.77 -7.79
CA THR A 46 -17.05 12.70 -8.93
C THR A 46 -15.67 12.74 -9.60
N PRO A 47 -15.56 13.14 -10.89
CA PRO A 47 -14.27 13.28 -11.58
C PRO A 47 -13.22 14.06 -10.78
N SER A 48 -13.61 15.21 -10.20
CA SER A 48 -12.72 16.03 -9.37
C SER A 48 -12.20 15.33 -8.12
N ARG A 49 -13.03 14.48 -7.48
CA ARG A 49 -12.62 13.74 -6.28
C ARG A 49 -11.70 12.58 -6.65
N ILE A 50 -11.99 11.90 -7.76
CA ILE A 50 -11.13 10.87 -8.33
C ILE A 50 -9.76 11.48 -8.62
N ASP A 51 -9.69 12.64 -9.28
CA ASP A 51 -8.42 13.32 -9.57
C ASP A 51 -7.65 13.70 -8.29
N ALA A 52 -8.34 14.19 -7.26
CA ALA A 52 -7.72 14.50 -5.97
C ALA A 52 -7.11 13.25 -5.30
N LEU A 53 -7.84 12.13 -5.30
CA LEU A 53 -7.40 10.86 -4.72
C LEU A 53 -6.22 10.26 -5.50
N PHE A 54 -6.24 10.33 -6.83
CA PHE A 54 -5.10 9.87 -7.65
C PHE A 54 -3.88 10.79 -7.52
N ARG A 55 -4.08 12.09 -7.31
CA ARG A 55 -2.99 13.03 -7.00
C ARG A 55 -2.33 12.72 -5.67
N TRP A 56 -3.13 12.40 -4.65
CA TRP A 56 -2.63 11.88 -3.39
C TRP A 56 -1.82 10.59 -3.59
N LYS A 57 -2.40 9.58 -4.27
CA LYS A 57 -1.75 8.28 -4.48
C LYS A 57 -0.42 8.38 -5.23
N ASN A 58 -0.32 9.32 -6.16
CA ASN A 58 0.89 9.58 -6.93
C ASN A 58 1.96 10.33 -6.12
N GLY A 59 1.63 10.91 -4.97
CA GLY A 59 2.53 11.72 -4.15
C GLY A 59 2.76 13.13 -4.70
N GLY A 60 1.79 13.70 -5.42
CA GLY A 60 1.87 15.06 -5.95
C GLY A 60 1.54 15.16 -7.44
N LYS A 61 2.24 16.05 -8.14
CA LYS A 61 1.91 16.42 -9.53
C LYS A 61 1.89 15.17 -10.44
N ILE A 62 0.76 15.00 -11.12
CA ILE A 62 0.55 13.94 -12.11
C ILE A 62 1.08 14.43 -13.45
N SER A 63 1.79 13.58 -14.20
CA SER A 63 2.20 13.89 -15.57
C SER A 63 1.00 13.87 -16.52
N GLU A 64 1.06 14.61 -17.62
CA GLU A 64 -0.04 14.66 -18.60
C GLU A 64 -0.47 13.26 -19.06
N LYS A 65 0.48 12.41 -19.44
CA LYS A 65 0.20 11.02 -19.82
C LYS A 65 -0.53 10.22 -18.74
N LYS A 66 -0.20 10.43 -17.46
CA LYS A 66 -0.91 9.77 -16.35
C LYS A 66 -2.30 10.37 -16.13
N ALA A 67 -2.44 11.69 -16.26
CA ALA A 67 -3.73 12.38 -16.19
C ALA A 67 -4.68 11.89 -17.29
N ASP A 68 -4.19 11.75 -18.53
CA ASP A 68 -4.95 11.20 -19.65
C ASP A 68 -5.40 9.76 -19.34
N SER A 69 -4.53 8.95 -18.74
CA SER A 69 -4.89 7.60 -18.30
C SER A 69 -5.96 7.61 -17.20
N ILE A 70 -5.90 8.56 -16.25
CA ILE A 70 -6.94 8.72 -15.21
C ILE A 70 -8.28 9.02 -15.86
N HIS A 71 -8.32 10.04 -16.70
CA HIS A 71 -9.53 10.49 -17.38
C HIS A 71 -10.13 9.37 -18.26
N LYS A 72 -9.27 8.66 -19.00
CA LYS A 72 -9.72 7.57 -19.89
C LYS A 72 -10.27 6.36 -19.14
N HIS A 73 -9.66 5.98 -18.02
CA HIS A 73 -9.90 4.67 -17.41
C HIS A 73 -10.59 4.70 -16.05
N TYR A 74 -10.53 5.81 -15.31
CA TYR A 74 -10.95 5.83 -13.91
C TYR A 74 -12.13 6.76 -13.65
N HIS A 75 -12.36 7.79 -14.46
CA HIS A 75 -13.54 8.66 -14.31
C HIS A 75 -14.86 7.91 -14.52
N THR A 76 -14.87 6.93 -15.42
CA THR A 76 -16.05 6.07 -15.72
C THR A 76 -15.98 4.70 -15.04
N ALA A 77 -14.99 4.49 -14.16
CA ALA A 77 -14.87 3.24 -13.44
C ALA A 77 -16.00 3.00 -12.42
N PRO A 78 -16.49 4.02 -11.67
CA PRO A 78 -17.59 3.82 -10.74
C PRO A 78 -18.83 3.19 -11.40
N GLU A 79 -19.25 3.69 -12.56
CA GLU A 79 -20.43 3.18 -13.28
C GLU A 79 -20.23 1.71 -13.68
N ARG A 80 -19.05 1.38 -14.24
CA ARG A 80 -18.72 0.00 -14.64
C ARG A 80 -18.60 -0.95 -13.45
N LEU A 81 -18.14 -0.47 -12.31
CA LEU A 81 -18.06 -1.26 -11.08
C LEU A 81 -19.47 -1.54 -10.51
N GLU A 82 -20.35 -0.55 -10.53
CA GLU A 82 -21.76 -0.74 -10.14
C GLU A 82 -22.49 -1.69 -11.11
N GLU A 83 -22.23 -1.61 -12.42
CA GLU A 83 -22.77 -2.55 -13.43
C GLU A 83 -22.32 -3.99 -13.21
N VAL A 84 -21.04 -4.20 -12.86
CA VAL A 84 -20.50 -5.54 -12.55
C VAL A 84 -21.00 -6.05 -11.20
N GLY A 85 -21.28 -5.14 -10.26
CA GLY A 85 -21.85 -5.44 -8.97
C GLY A 85 -20.83 -5.90 -7.93
N ASP A 86 -21.06 -5.51 -6.68
CA ASP A 86 -20.16 -5.72 -5.55
C ASP A 86 -19.92 -7.21 -5.22
N HIS A 87 -20.86 -8.10 -5.55
CA HIS A 87 -20.70 -9.54 -5.31
C HIS A 87 -19.78 -10.25 -6.33
N SER A 88 -19.32 -9.55 -7.37
CA SER A 88 -18.37 -10.10 -8.34
C SER A 88 -16.99 -10.37 -7.73
N SER A 89 -16.23 -11.26 -8.38
CA SER A 89 -14.85 -11.52 -8.00
C SER A 89 -13.99 -10.28 -8.18
N VAL A 90 -12.93 -10.15 -7.36
CA VAL A 90 -11.98 -9.03 -7.45
C VAL A 90 -11.33 -8.99 -8.83
N THR A 91 -11.01 -10.15 -9.41
CA THR A 91 -10.50 -10.26 -10.78
C THR A 91 -11.44 -9.60 -11.79
N ARG A 92 -12.74 -9.93 -11.74
CA ARG A 92 -13.74 -9.38 -12.67
C ARG A 92 -13.92 -7.87 -12.49
N LEU A 93 -13.85 -7.38 -11.26
CA LEU A 93 -13.91 -5.94 -10.96
C LEU A 93 -12.67 -5.20 -11.49
N LEU A 94 -11.48 -5.77 -11.34
CA LEU A 94 -10.25 -5.19 -11.90
C LEU A 94 -10.27 -5.19 -13.43
N GLU A 95 -10.80 -6.25 -14.05
CA GLU A 95 -10.98 -6.34 -15.50
C GLU A 95 -11.95 -5.27 -16.03
N SER A 96 -13.02 -4.96 -15.30
CA SER A 96 -14.01 -3.96 -15.73
C SER A 96 -13.51 -2.53 -15.68
N ILE A 97 -12.59 -2.20 -14.75
CA ILE A 97 -11.91 -0.90 -14.70
C ILE A 97 -11.09 -0.68 -15.97
N GLY A 98 -10.40 -1.72 -16.46
CA GLY A 98 -9.70 -1.74 -17.72
C GLY A 98 -8.57 -0.71 -17.84
N GLY A 99 -7.31 -1.14 -17.88
CA GLY A 99 -6.15 -0.29 -18.16
C GLY A 99 -5.57 0.45 -16.94
N GLY A 100 -4.60 1.34 -17.18
CA GLY A 100 -3.93 2.18 -16.16
C GLY A 100 -2.98 1.46 -15.18
N GLY A 101 -2.89 0.13 -15.27
CA GLY A 101 -2.01 -0.71 -14.45
C GLY A 101 -2.70 -1.23 -13.19
N VAL A 102 -2.37 -2.46 -12.80
CA VAL A 102 -3.08 -3.18 -11.74
C VAL A 102 -3.08 -2.48 -10.38
N ILE A 103 -1.99 -1.82 -9.98
CA ILE A 103 -1.90 -1.13 -8.68
C ILE A 103 -2.86 0.06 -8.63
N TRP A 104 -3.02 0.77 -9.75
CA TRP A 104 -3.97 1.88 -9.86
C TRP A 104 -5.41 1.36 -9.93
N GLY A 105 -5.63 0.20 -10.58
CA GLY A 105 -6.91 -0.52 -10.53
C GLY A 105 -7.31 -0.93 -9.11
N ILE A 106 -6.37 -1.48 -8.33
CA ILE A 106 -6.60 -1.83 -6.92
C ILE A 106 -6.92 -0.58 -6.11
N PHE A 107 -6.20 0.52 -6.34
CA PHE A 107 -6.53 1.79 -5.68
C PHE A 107 -7.93 2.30 -6.07
N MET A 108 -8.36 2.11 -7.32
CA MET A 108 -9.73 2.43 -7.73
C MET A 108 -10.79 1.61 -6.97
N LEU A 109 -10.53 0.32 -6.73
CA LEU A 109 -11.40 -0.50 -5.89
C LEU A 109 -11.45 0.04 -4.45
N HIS A 110 -10.30 0.42 -3.90
CA HIS A 110 -10.23 1.05 -2.58
C HIS A 110 -11.08 2.32 -2.50
N ILE A 111 -10.99 3.24 -3.47
CA ILE A 111 -11.80 4.47 -3.40
C ILE A 111 -13.31 4.21 -3.58
N TRP A 112 -13.68 3.14 -4.30
CA TRP A 112 -15.08 2.75 -4.51
C TRP A 112 -15.70 2.07 -3.27
N ARG A 113 -14.97 1.19 -2.59
CA ARG A 113 -15.39 0.50 -1.37
C ARG A 113 -14.21 0.42 -0.38
N PRO A 114 -13.87 1.51 0.34
CA PRO A 114 -12.67 1.56 1.19
C PRO A 114 -12.70 0.61 2.38
N ALA A 115 -13.90 0.24 2.84
CA ALA A 115 -14.12 -0.74 3.90
C ALA A 115 -13.91 -2.20 3.43
N ARG A 116 -13.79 -2.44 2.12
CA ARG A 116 -13.64 -3.80 1.57
C ARG A 116 -12.28 -4.05 0.95
N TYR A 117 -11.73 -3.05 0.27
CA TYR A 117 -10.50 -3.19 -0.49
C TYR A 117 -9.40 -2.35 0.18
N PRO A 118 -8.47 -2.98 0.92
CA PRO A 118 -7.38 -2.26 1.57
C PRO A 118 -6.42 -1.67 0.52
N ILE A 119 -5.77 -0.56 0.86
CA ILE A 119 -4.75 0.06 0.00
C ILE A 119 -3.59 -0.92 -0.15
N TYR A 120 -3.05 -0.99 -1.37
CA TYR A 120 -1.93 -1.85 -1.71
C TYR A 120 -0.97 -1.13 -2.67
N ASP A 121 0.29 -1.05 -2.26
CA ASP A 121 1.39 -0.51 -3.07
C ASP A 121 2.72 -1.18 -2.70
N GLN A 122 3.82 -0.68 -3.26
CA GLN A 122 5.15 -1.25 -3.04
C GLN A 122 5.56 -1.32 -1.57
N HIS A 123 5.21 -0.31 -0.77
CA HIS A 123 5.58 -0.27 0.64
C HIS A 123 4.72 -1.24 1.44
N VAL A 124 3.42 -1.25 1.19
CA VAL A 124 2.49 -2.19 1.81
C VAL A 124 2.82 -3.64 1.47
N HIS A 125 3.15 -3.94 0.20
CA HIS A 125 3.61 -5.28 -0.22
C HIS A 125 4.86 -5.70 0.54
N ARG A 126 5.87 -4.82 0.60
CA ARG A 126 7.11 -5.09 1.34
C ARG A 126 6.81 -5.39 2.82
N ALA A 127 5.95 -4.59 3.44
CA ALA A 127 5.53 -4.80 4.83
C ALA A 127 4.90 -6.17 5.03
N MET A 128 3.93 -6.54 4.21
CA MET A 128 3.27 -7.84 4.26
C MET A 128 4.28 -8.99 4.15
N ARG A 129 5.17 -8.96 3.14
CA ARG A 129 6.16 -10.03 2.93
C ARG A 129 7.04 -10.21 4.16
N ILE A 130 7.53 -9.12 4.75
CA ILE A 130 8.37 -9.17 5.95
C ILE A 130 7.60 -9.73 7.14
N LEU A 131 6.37 -9.26 7.37
CA LEU A 131 5.55 -9.69 8.51
C LEU A 131 5.13 -11.16 8.41
N GLN A 132 5.03 -11.70 7.20
CA GLN A 132 4.80 -13.14 6.97
C GLN A 132 6.08 -13.98 7.05
N GLY A 133 7.25 -13.38 7.31
CA GLY A 133 8.53 -14.07 7.30
C GLY A 133 8.98 -14.53 5.90
N ASN A 134 8.40 -13.94 4.85
CA ASN A 134 8.69 -14.28 3.47
C ASN A 134 9.85 -13.45 2.91
N GLU A 135 10.49 -13.94 1.85
CA GLU A 135 11.42 -13.14 1.07
C GLU A 135 10.71 -11.91 0.48
N VAL A 136 11.41 -10.78 0.55
CA VAL A 136 10.96 -9.51 0.00
C VAL A 136 11.25 -9.49 -1.50
N ASP A 137 10.19 -9.59 -2.30
CA ASP A 137 10.20 -9.23 -3.72
C ASP A 137 9.56 -7.85 -3.92
N GLU A 138 10.02 -7.13 -4.94
CA GLU A 138 9.51 -5.81 -5.29
C GLU A 138 8.44 -5.97 -6.39
N LEU A 139 7.39 -5.16 -6.35
CA LEU A 139 6.36 -5.10 -7.39
C LEU A 139 6.90 -4.44 -8.67
N GLU A 140 7.97 -3.65 -8.57
CA GLU A 140 8.65 -3.08 -9.73
C GLU A 140 9.18 -4.20 -10.65
N GLY A 141 8.86 -4.13 -11.95
CA GLY A 141 9.20 -5.17 -12.93
C GLY A 141 8.33 -6.43 -12.86
N MET A 142 7.49 -6.58 -11.83
CA MET A 142 6.59 -7.73 -11.72
C MET A 142 5.44 -7.64 -12.75
N PRO A 143 5.05 -8.77 -13.39
CA PRO A 143 3.88 -8.80 -14.25
C PRO A 143 2.59 -8.46 -13.51
N ASP A 144 1.67 -7.78 -14.19
CA ASP A 144 0.40 -7.35 -13.57
C ASP A 144 -0.48 -8.51 -13.09
N GLN A 145 -0.37 -9.68 -13.73
CA GLN A 145 -1.00 -10.91 -13.26
C GLN A 145 -0.52 -11.32 -11.87
N LYS A 146 0.81 -11.34 -11.65
CA LYS A 146 1.40 -11.74 -10.37
C LYS A 146 1.12 -10.72 -9.26
N LYS A 147 1.13 -9.41 -9.59
CA LYS A 147 0.71 -8.36 -8.65
C LYS A 147 -0.75 -8.52 -8.20
N ARG A 148 -1.63 -8.92 -9.12
CA ARG A 148 -3.04 -9.21 -8.83
C ARG A 148 -3.17 -10.42 -7.92
N GLU A 149 -2.43 -11.49 -8.19
CA GLU A 149 -2.38 -12.70 -7.35
C GLU A 149 -1.92 -12.34 -5.93
N HIS A 150 -0.80 -11.62 -5.77
CA HIS A 150 -0.37 -11.16 -4.44
C HIS A 150 -1.42 -10.31 -3.72
N TYR A 151 -2.16 -9.47 -4.43
CA TYR A 151 -3.22 -8.69 -3.81
C TYR A 151 -4.39 -9.57 -3.34
N ILE A 152 -4.90 -10.44 -4.21
CA ILE A 152 -6.11 -11.24 -3.97
C ILE A 152 -5.84 -12.41 -3.03
N ASP A 153 -4.76 -13.15 -3.28
CA ASP A 153 -4.49 -14.44 -2.64
C ASP A 153 -3.63 -14.30 -1.38
N ASP A 154 -2.78 -13.26 -1.30
CA ASP A 154 -1.93 -13.04 -0.12
C ASP A 154 -2.42 -11.87 0.74
N TYR A 155 -2.53 -10.66 0.16
CA TYR A 155 -2.72 -9.44 0.93
C TYR A 155 -4.11 -9.28 1.51
N MET A 156 -5.17 -9.53 0.74
CA MET A 156 -6.54 -9.45 1.26
C MET A 156 -6.79 -10.43 2.43
N PRO A 157 -6.37 -11.72 2.35
CA PRO A 157 -6.46 -12.64 3.48
C PRO A 157 -5.58 -12.23 4.68
N PHE A 158 -4.35 -11.80 4.44
CA PHE A 158 -3.45 -11.27 5.48
C PHE A 158 -4.10 -10.10 6.21
N TRP A 159 -4.62 -9.12 5.47
CA TRP A 159 -5.27 -7.96 6.02
C TRP A 159 -6.48 -8.34 6.88
N LYS A 160 -7.35 -9.22 6.35
CA LYS A 160 -8.54 -9.67 7.06
C LYS A 160 -8.21 -10.42 8.36
N THR A 161 -7.17 -11.24 8.33
CA THR A 161 -6.77 -12.08 9.46
C THR A 161 -6.18 -11.26 10.60
N HIS A 162 -5.39 -10.23 10.28
CA HIS A 162 -4.61 -9.51 11.29
C HIS A 162 -5.15 -8.13 11.65
N PHE A 163 -5.93 -7.49 10.77
CA PHE A 163 -6.27 -6.07 10.91
C PHE A 163 -7.76 -5.74 10.77
N SER A 164 -8.64 -6.74 10.65
CA SER A 164 -10.08 -6.51 10.40
C SER A 164 -10.83 -5.78 11.53
N HIS A 165 -10.23 -5.71 12.73
CA HIS A 165 -10.79 -4.99 13.88
C HIS A 165 -10.19 -3.60 14.09
N GLU A 166 -9.24 -3.20 13.24
CA GLU A 166 -8.47 -1.97 13.38
C GLU A 166 -8.96 -0.92 12.37
N ASP A 167 -8.66 0.36 12.64
CA ASP A 167 -8.95 1.43 11.68
C ASP A 167 -8.13 1.25 10.40
N HIS A 168 -8.83 1.13 9.26
CA HIS A 168 -8.23 0.82 7.96
C HIS A 168 -7.12 1.78 7.58
N ARG A 169 -7.32 3.08 7.83
CA ARG A 169 -6.34 4.11 7.44
C ARG A 169 -5.12 4.08 8.34
N THR A 170 -5.30 3.84 9.64
CA THR A 170 -4.20 3.73 10.60
C THR A 170 -3.34 2.50 10.31
N VAL A 171 -3.94 1.37 9.94
CA VAL A 171 -3.23 0.17 9.47
C VAL A 171 -2.42 0.48 8.21
N ASP A 172 -3.02 1.13 7.21
CA ASP A 172 -2.30 1.49 5.99
C ASP A 172 -1.10 2.40 6.27
N LYS A 173 -1.26 3.41 7.14
CA LYS A 173 -0.16 4.28 7.57
C LYS A 173 0.98 3.49 8.20
N ALA A 174 0.65 2.54 9.07
CA ALA A 174 1.63 1.69 9.74
C ALA A 174 2.38 0.78 8.75
N LEU A 175 1.65 0.05 7.91
CA LEU A 175 2.23 -0.83 6.89
C LEU A 175 3.10 -0.05 5.90
N TRP A 176 2.62 1.12 5.45
CA TRP A 176 3.37 1.96 4.55
C TRP A 176 4.66 2.48 5.19
N ALA A 177 4.60 3.02 6.42
CA ALA A 177 5.76 3.56 7.11
C ALA A 177 6.80 2.47 7.40
N PHE A 178 6.36 1.31 7.90
CA PHE A 178 7.22 0.14 8.11
C PHE A 178 7.86 -0.31 6.81
N GLY A 179 7.04 -0.57 5.78
CA GLY A 179 7.52 -1.00 4.47
C GLY A 179 8.52 -0.03 3.87
N LYS A 180 8.30 1.28 4.00
CA LYS A 180 9.26 2.30 3.56
C LYS A 180 10.57 2.24 4.33
N ALA A 181 10.54 2.11 5.66
CA ALA A 181 11.74 1.99 6.48
C ALA A 181 12.56 0.73 6.18
N MET A 182 11.90 -0.35 5.76
CA MET A 182 12.55 -1.63 5.41
C MET A 182 13.11 -1.67 3.98
N LYS A 183 13.02 -0.58 3.20
CA LYS A 183 13.61 -0.55 1.86
C LYS A 183 15.14 -0.66 1.97
N ARG A 184 15.70 -1.76 1.45
CA ARG A 184 17.16 -1.95 1.40
C ARG A 184 17.78 -0.91 0.46
N PRO A 185 18.94 -0.32 0.80
CA PRO A 185 19.71 0.48 -0.14
C PRO A 185 20.10 -0.39 -1.33
N SER A 186 19.80 0.08 -2.54
CA SER A 186 20.28 -0.56 -3.77
C SER A 186 21.82 -0.53 -3.77
N GLY A 187 22.45 -1.68 -3.51
CA GLY A 187 23.91 -1.85 -3.52
C GLY A 187 24.55 -2.34 -2.20
N ALA A 188 23.80 -2.45 -1.10
CA ALA A 188 24.34 -3.00 0.14
C ALA A 188 23.85 -4.44 0.35
N GLY A 189 24.73 -5.41 0.09
CA GLY A 189 24.56 -6.81 0.49
C GLY A 189 24.64 -7.02 2.00
N LEU A 190 23.96 -6.18 2.79
CA LEU A 190 23.74 -6.48 4.20
C LEU A 190 22.43 -7.24 4.32
N ASN A 191 22.50 -8.42 4.92
CA ASN A 191 21.36 -9.24 5.21
C ASN A 191 21.05 -9.07 6.71
N TRP A 192 20.19 -8.10 7.04
CA TRP A 192 19.78 -7.84 8.43
C TRP A 192 19.17 -9.08 9.11
N PHE A 193 18.63 -10.04 8.33
CA PHE A 193 18.01 -11.26 8.84
C PHE A 193 19.00 -12.37 9.25
N THR A 194 20.27 -12.32 8.84
CA THR A 194 21.27 -13.32 9.26
C THR A 194 21.86 -13.08 10.66
N MET A 195 21.45 -12.02 11.38
CA MET A 195 21.90 -11.78 12.76
C MET A 195 20.96 -12.29 13.86
N LEU A 196 19.82 -12.91 13.52
CA LEU A 196 18.85 -13.42 14.51
C LEU A 196 18.77 -14.96 14.59
N ALA A 197 19.69 -15.68 13.94
CA ALA A 197 19.72 -17.16 13.96
C ALA A 197 21.10 -17.73 14.36
N ALA A 198 21.82 -17.01 15.23
CA ALA A 198 23.03 -17.51 15.85
C ALA A 198 23.00 -17.25 17.36
N GLU A 199 22.15 -18.01 18.05
CA GLU A 199 22.39 -18.46 19.43
C GLU A 199 22.21 -19.97 19.48
#